data_AF-A0A7V9FJY5-F1
#
_entry.id   AF-A0A7V9FJY5-F1
#
_cell.length_a   1.000
_cell.length_b   1.000
_cell.length_c   1.000
_cell.angle_alpha   90.00
_cell.angle_beta   90.00
_cell.angle_gamma   90.00
#
_symmetry.space_group_name_H-M   'P 1'
#
loop_
_entity.id
_entity.type
_entity.pdbx_description
1 polymer ?
#
loop_
_entity_poly.entity_id
_entity_poly.type
_entity_poly.pdbx_seq_one_letter_code
_entity_poly.pdbx_strand_id
1 'polypeptide(L)'
;DPDRHRVVHRFVSALGAVPVAIDPASHDRLVAVTSHLPHALANLLLNQAGAARVDGHEPLSNAGGSLRDMTRIAGANPRIWVDIFLENREALGAALAEHRRRLEQVEAALAAGDAGFLAKWIGEASANRRRLLETAYEDPGALQRLRVHVPDRPGVIAGIAQALGAERINIADFDLQHLSSERGGTVTILVAGEQEAARAAEILEAQGYGVVVAPVLEES
;
A
#
# COMPACT_ATOMS: atom_id res chain seq x y z
N ASP A 1 -13.12 21.71 -26.54
CA ASP A 1 -14.08 21.18 -27.52
C ASP A 1 -14.96 20.13 -26.82
N PRO A 2 -16.21 20.47 -26.46
CA PRO A 2 -17.12 19.58 -25.74
C PRO A 2 -17.42 18.27 -26.47
N ASP A 3 -17.45 18.28 -27.80
CA ASP A 3 -17.79 17.09 -28.57
C ASP A 3 -16.62 16.11 -28.64
N ARG A 4 -15.38 16.63 -28.81
CA ARG A 4 -14.17 15.79 -28.67
C ARG A 4 -14.05 15.19 -27.27
N HIS A 5 -14.32 15.98 -26.22
CA HIS A 5 -14.32 15.49 -24.85
C HIS A 5 -15.32 14.33 -24.67
N ARG A 6 -16.56 14.47 -25.16
CA ARG A 6 -17.58 13.41 -25.10
C ARG A 6 -17.17 12.15 -25.86
N VAL A 7 -16.50 12.28 -27.00
CA VAL A 7 -16.01 11.13 -27.77
C VAL A 7 -14.95 10.37 -26.96
N VAL A 8 -13.94 11.07 -26.44
CA VAL A 8 -12.87 10.45 -25.65
C VAL A 8 -13.41 9.85 -24.36
N HIS A 9 -14.26 10.59 -23.64
CA HIS A 9 -14.87 10.10 -22.41
C HIS A 9 -15.68 8.83 -22.64
N ARG A 10 -16.54 8.78 -23.67
CA ARG A 10 -17.32 7.56 -23.98
C ARG A 10 -16.41 6.40 -24.36
N PHE A 11 -15.38 6.65 -25.15
CA PHE A 11 -14.42 5.62 -25.53
C PHE A 11 -13.72 5.04 -24.29
N VAL A 12 -13.19 5.87 -23.41
CA VAL A 12 -12.51 5.45 -22.18
C VAL A 12 -13.49 4.72 -21.23
N SER A 13 -14.71 5.23 -21.07
CA SER A 13 -15.75 4.55 -20.27
C SER A 13 -16.14 3.20 -20.84
N ALA A 14 -16.19 3.04 -22.17
CA ALA A 14 -16.51 1.76 -22.81
C ALA A 14 -15.42 0.70 -22.59
N LEU A 15 -14.19 1.09 -22.22
CA LEU A 15 -13.12 0.19 -21.81
C LEU A 15 -13.23 -0.23 -20.32
N GLY A 16 -14.27 0.20 -19.61
CA GLY A 16 -14.49 -0.10 -18.19
C GLY A 16 -13.80 0.85 -17.22
N ALA A 17 -13.16 1.92 -17.71
CA ALA A 17 -12.54 2.93 -16.86
C ALA A 17 -13.55 3.99 -16.38
N VAL A 18 -13.24 4.66 -15.27
CA VAL A 18 -13.98 5.82 -14.76
C VAL A 18 -13.17 7.08 -15.07
N PRO A 19 -13.35 7.73 -16.24
CA PRO A 19 -12.59 8.90 -16.61
C PRO A 19 -12.95 10.10 -15.72
N VAL A 20 -11.93 10.83 -15.27
CA VAL A 20 -12.09 12.05 -14.49
C VAL A 20 -11.55 13.23 -15.30
N ALA A 21 -12.40 14.23 -15.54
CA ALA A 21 -11.97 15.47 -16.18
C ALA A 21 -11.26 16.36 -15.16
N ILE A 22 -10.04 16.79 -15.49
CA ILE A 22 -9.19 17.59 -14.62
C ILE A 22 -8.39 18.59 -15.47
N ASP A 23 -8.10 19.78 -14.95
CA ASP A 23 -7.21 20.70 -15.65
C ASP A 23 -5.76 20.16 -15.64
N PRO A 24 -4.97 20.41 -16.69
CA PRO A 24 -3.62 19.85 -16.78
C PRO A 24 -2.72 20.19 -15.58
N ALA A 25 -2.78 21.42 -15.08
CA ALA A 25 -1.91 21.83 -13.97
C ALA A 25 -2.30 21.16 -12.65
N SER A 26 -3.60 20.95 -12.40
CA SER A 26 -4.07 20.19 -11.24
C SER A 26 -3.78 18.71 -11.38
N HIS A 27 -3.87 18.15 -12.60
CA HIS A 27 -3.44 16.78 -12.87
C HIS A 27 -1.98 16.61 -12.46
N ASP A 28 -1.09 17.49 -12.94
CA ASP A 28 0.34 17.42 -12.67
C ASP A 28 0.67 17.52 -11.17
N ARG A 29 0.01 18.43 -10.45
CA ARG A 29 0.14 18.52 -8.98
C ARG A 29 -0.41 17.28 -8.27
N LEU A 30 -1.51 16.73 -8.74
CA LEU A 30 -2.12 15.54 -8.17
C LEU A 30 -1.20 14.33 -8.32
N VAL A 31 -0.75 14.02 -9.55
CA VAL A 31 0.14 12.88 -9.82
C VAL A 31 1.54 13.08 -9.24
N ALA A 32 1.99 14.33 -9.06
CA ALA A 32 3.22 14.62 -8.32
C ALA A 32 3.17 14.05 -6.89
N VAL A 33 2.03 14.18 -6.20
CA VAL A 33 1.87 13.70 -4.82
C VAL A 33 1.50 12.21 -4.76
N THR A 34 0.62 11.74 -5.65
CA THR A 34 0.06 10.38 -5.58
C THR A 34 0.87 9.34 -6.33
N SER A 35 1.81 9.73 -7.20
CA SER A 35 2.61 8.81 -8.01
C SER A 35 4.11 9.18 -8.04
N HIS A 36 4.47 10.38 -8.48
CA HIS A 36 5.87 10.70 -8.75
C HIS A 36 6.71 10.80 -7.47
N LEU A 37 6.18 11.47 -6.44
CA LEU A 37 6.83 11.57 -5.13
C LEU A 37 7.04 10.19 -4.49
N PRO A 38 6.04 9.28 -4.42
CA PRO A 38 6.25 7.89 -4.01
C PRO A 38 7.40 7.19 -4.75
N HIS A 39 7.47 7.31 -6.08
CA HIS A 39 8.58 6.74 -6.85
C HIS A 39 9.94 7.36 -6.50
N ALA A 40 10.01 8.69 -6.34
CA ALA A 40 11.23 9.37 -5.94
C ALA A 40 11.71 8.91 -4.55
N LEU A 41 10.80 8.85 -3.57
CA LEU A 41 11.10 8.44 -2.20
C LEU A 41 11.47 6.95 -2.10
N ALA A 42 10.83 6.08 -2.87
CA ALA A 42 11.16 4.65 -2.93
C ALA A 42 12.60 4.44 -3.42
N ASN A 43 13.00 5.13 -4.50
CA ASN A 43 14.38 5.07 -5.00
C ASN A 43 15.38 5.68 -4.01
N LEU A 44 15.04 6.81 -3.40
CA LEU A 44 15.87 7.46 -2.38
C LEU A 44 16.13 6.52 -1.20
N LEU A 45 15.08 5.93 -0.65
CA LEU A 45 15.15 5.02 0.51
C LEU A 45 16.00 3.79 0.21
N LEU A 46 15.80 3.15 -0.96
CA LEU A 46 16.55 1.97 -1.34
C LEU A 46 18.03 2.29 -1.58
N ASN A 47 18.34 3.39 -2.27
CA ASN A 47 19.72 3.83 -2.49
C ASN A 47 20.42 4.18 -1.17
N GLN A 48 19.73 4.84 -0.23
CA GLN A 48 20.26 5.12 1.10
C GLN A 48 20.60 3.83 1.85
N ALA A 49 19.71 2.83 1.84
CA ALA A 49 19.97 1.54 2.46
C ALA A 49 21.14 0.79 1.82
N GLY A 50 21.30 0.86 0.49
CA GLY A 50 22.41 0.22 -0.23
C GLY A 50 23.77 0.88 0.00
N ALA A 51 23.79 2.20 0.20
CA ALA A 51 25.01 2.96 0.46
C ALA A 51 25.46 2.88 1.94
N ALA A 52 24.56 2.58 2.86
CA ALA A 52 24.86 2.56 4.29
C ALA A 52 25.68 1.32 4.71
N ARG A 53 26.51 1.49 5.74
CA ARG A 53 27.20 0.42 6.47
C ARG A 53 27.06 0.70 7.95
N VAL A 54 26.57 -0.27 8.71
CA VAL A 54 26.31 -0.13 10.15
C VAL A 54 27.12 -1.19 10.88
N ASP A 55 28.19 -0.78 11.57
CA ASP A 55 29.07 -1.70 12.32
C ASP A 55 29.51 -2.93 11.51
N GLY A 56 29.86 -2.73 10.24
CA GLY A 56 30.27 -3.79 9.32
C GLY A 56 29.12 -4.58 8.68
N HIS A 57 27.86 -4.29 9.02
CA HIS A 57 26.69 -4.94 8.45
C HIS A 57 26.14 -4.14 7.26
N GLU A 58 25.66 -4.88 6.27
CA GLU A 58 24.97 -4.33 5.10
C GLU A 58 23.45 -4.32 5.37
N PRO A 59 22.78 -3.15 5.36
CA PRO A 59 21.35 -3.06 5.66
C PRO A 59 20.48 -3.85 4.68
N LEU A 60 20.85 -3.92 3.40
CA LEU A 60 20.10 -4.69 2.41
C LEU A 60 20.04 -6.18 2.73
N SER A 61 21.12 -6.75 3.29
CA SER A 61 21.18 -8.16 3.71
C SER A 61 20.28 -8.46 4.91
N ASN A 62 19.82 -7.44 5.62
CA ASN A 62 18.93 -7.53 6.78
C ASN A 62 17.59 -6.81 6.54
N ALA A 63 17.23 -6.57 5.28
CA ALA A 63 16.02 -5.85 4.92
C ALA A 63 14.77 -6.64 5.34
N GLY A 64 14.02 -6.08 6.30
CA GLY A 64 12.69 -6.56 6.69
C GLY A 64 11.61 -6.22 5.66
N GLY A 65 10.39 -6.72 5.91
CA GLY A 65 9.22 -6.50 5.04
C GLY A 65 8.95 -5.03 4.73
N SER A 66 9.02 -4.15 5.73
CA SER A 66 8.73 -2.73 5.55
C SER A 66 9.60 -2.04 4.50
N LEU A 67 10.91 -2.37 4.43
CA LEU A 67 11.77 -1.79 3.41
C LEU A 67 11.39 -2.32 2.02
N ARG A 68 11.08 -3.62 1.89
CA ARG A 68 10.65 -4.24 0.63
C ARG A 68 9.33 -3.64 0.14
N ASP A 69 8.36 -3.47 1.04
CA ASP A 69 7.03 -2.95 0.71
C ASP A 69 7.10 -1.48 0.28
N MET A 70 7.84 -0.64 1.01
CA MET A 70 8.02 0.77 0.68
C MET A 70 8.83 0.98 -0.61
N THR A 71 9.70 0.03 -0.98
CA THR A 71 10.59 0.15 -2.14
C THR A 71 10.20 -0.73 -3.31
N ARG A 72 9.03 -1.38 -3.29
CA ARG A 72 8.52 -2.25 -4.39
C ARG A 72 8.51 -1.55 -5.76
N ILE A 73 8.36 -0.24 -5.78
CA ILE A 73 8.31 0.59 -7.00
C ILE A 73 9.66 1.29 -7.33
N ALA A 74 10.69 1.07 -6.52
CA ALA A 74 12.06 1.53 -6.80
C ALA A 74 12.68 0.74 -7.97
N GLY A 75 13.67 1.33 -8.64
CA GLY A 75 14.33 0.68 -9.78
C GLY A 75 13.45 0.56 -11.04
N ALA A 76 12.37 1.34 -11.12
CA ALA A 76 11.53 1.40 -12.31
C ALA A 76 12.32 1.87 -13.55
N ASN A 77 11.81 1.56 -14.75
CA ASN A 77 12.54 1.78 -16.01
C ASN A 77 13.01 3.25 -16.17
N PRO A 78 14.33 3.52 -16.17
CA PRO A 78 14.85 4.88 -16.21
C PRO A 78 14.51 5.61 -17.50
N ARG A 79 14.31 4.89 -18.63
CA ARG A 79 13.91 5.53 -19.90
C ARG A 79 12.53 6.18 -19.84
N ILE A 80 11.67 5.75 -18.93
CA ILE A 80 10.32 6.30 -18.76
C ILE A 80 10.31 7.29 -17.61
N TRP A 81 10.90 6.90 -16.47
CA TRP A 81 10.79 7.69 -15.24
C TRP A 81 11.63 8.96 -15.22
N VAL A 82 12.71 9.02 -16.00
CA VAL A 82 13.45 10.27 -16.19
C VAL A 82 12.58 11.30 -16.89
N ASP A 83 11.90 10.93 -17.96
CA ASP A 83 11.02 11.84 -18.71
C ASP A 83 9.85 12.29 -17.83
N ILE A 84 9.18 11.36 -17.11
CA ILE A 84 8.12 11.70 -16.16
C ILE A 84 8.58 12.71 -15.10
N PHE A 85 9.76 12.51 -14.52
CA PHE A 85 10.30 13.43 -13.52
C PHE A 85 10.66 14.79 -14.10
N LEU A 86 11.21 14.84 -15.31
CA LEU A 86 11.61 16.09 -15.96
C LEU A 86 10.41 16.89 -16.49
N GLU A 87 9.42 16.22 -17.06
CA GLU A 87 8.18 16.83 -17.55
C GLU A 87 7.37 17.45 -16.42
N ASN A 88 7.32 16.79 -15.25
CA ASN A 88 6.60 17.29 -14.07
C ASN A 88 7.52 17.85 -12.96
N ARG A 89 8.71 18.35 -13.33
CA ARG A 89 9.76 18.75 -12.38
C ARG A 89 9.36 19.82 -11.38
N GLU A 90 8.49 20.76 -11.78
CA GLU A 90 8.09 21.88 -10.92
C GLU A 90 7.16 21.40 -9.80
N ALA A 91 6.11 20.64 -10.13
CA ALA A 91 5.22 20.10 -9.13
C ALA A 91 5.89 19.01 -8.29
N LEU A 92 6.73 18.15 -8.87
CA LEU A 92 7.53 17.18 -8.13
C LEU A 92 8.51 17.87 -7.17
N GLY A 93 9.18 18.93 -7.62
CA GLY A 93 10.08 19.74 -6.79
C GLY A 93 9.35 20.38 -5.61
N ALA A 94 8.16 20.92 -5.84
CA ALA A 94 7.32 21.45 -4.76
C ALA A 94 6.87 20.36 -3.77
N ALA A 95 6.50 19.18 -4.26
CA ALA A 95 6.11 18.04 -3.43
C ALA A 95 7.28 17.52 -2.57
N LEU A 96 8.50 17.43 -3.15
CA LEU A 96 9.72 17.09 -2.42
C LEU A 96 10.07 18.13 -1.36
N ALA A 97 9.92 19.43 -1.66
CA ALA A 97 10.17 20.49 -0.70
C ALA A 97 9.20 20.46 0.48
N GLU A 98 7.92 20.15 0.25
CA GLU A 98 6.94 19.92 1.30
C GLU A 98 7.26 18.67 2.12
N HIS A 99 7.67 17.57 1.45
CA HIS A 99 8.08 16.35 2.15
C HIS A 99 9.27 16.61 3.08
N ARG A 100 10.28 17.35 2.62
CA ARG A 100 11.42 17.76 3.44
C ARG A 100 10.99 18.53 4.69
N ARG A 101 10.10 19.52 4.55
CA ARG A 101 9.57 20.28 5.72
C ARG A 101 8.88 19.38 6.74
N ARG A 102 8.11 18.38 6.27
CA ARG A 102 7.45 17.42 7.16
C ARG A 102 8.45 16.50 7.85
N LEU A 103 9.50 16.09 7.15
CA LEU A 103 10.60 15.32 7.73
C LEU A 103 11.32 16.12 8.83
N GLU A 104 11.64 17.39 8.58
CA GLU A 104 12.26 18.31 9.56
C GLU A 104 11.43 18.42 10.86
N GLN A 105 10.09 18.38 10.76
CA GLN A 105 9.21 18.37 11.95
C GLN A 105 9.33 17.08 12.76
N VAL A 106 9.42 15.92 12.11
CA VAL A 106 9.60 14.62 12.78
C VAL A 106 10.98 14.56 13.43
N GLU A 107 12.02 15.05 12.76
CA GLU A 107 13.37 15.17 13.32
C GLU A 107 13.40 16.05 14.58
N ALA A 108 12.73 17.21 14.54
CA ALA A 108 12.64 18.11 15.68
C ALA A 108 11.90 17.45 16.86
N ALA A 109 10.80 16.74 16.60
CA ALA A 109 10.06 16.01 17.63
C ALA A 109 10.90 14.90 18.27
N LEU A 110 11.67 14.16 17.47
CA LEU A 110 12.61 13.15 17.98
C LEU A 110 13.69 13.77 18.86
N ALA A 111 14.29 14.88 18.43
CA ALA A 111 15.31 15.60 19.19
C ALA A 111 14.77 16.14 20.52
N ALA A 112 13.51 16.55 20.56
CA ALA A 112 12.83 17.05 21.76
C ALA A 112 12.25 15.92 22.65
N GLY A 113 12.23 14.67 22.19
CA GLY A 113 11.52 13.59 22.87
C GLY A 113 10.00 13.79 22.92
N ASP A 114 9.42 14.49 21.95
CA ASP A 114 7.99 14.83 21.90
C ASP A 114 7.14 13.63 21.46
N ALA A 115 6.88 12.72 22.41
CA ALA A 115 6.02 11.58 22.20
C ALA A 115 4.58 11.97 21.81
N GLY A 116 4.10 13.15 22.24
CA GLY A 116 2.76 13.64 21.93
C GLY A 116 2.61 13.98 20.44
N PHE A 117 3.57 14.70 19.88
CA PHE A 117 3.62 14.97 18.44
C PHE A 117 3.69 13.66 17.64
N LEU A 118 4.59 12.74 18.01
CA LEU A 118 4.77 11.48 17.28
C LEU A 118 3.50 10.61 17.29
N ALA A 119 2.83 10.51 18.44
CA ALA A 119 1.57 9.77 18.55
C ALA A 119 0.47 10.40 17.67
N LYS A 120 0.35 11.73 17.69
CA LYS A 120 -0.61 12.45 16.83
C LYS A 120 -0.30 12.25 15.35
N TRP A 121 0.96 12.37 14.95
CA TRP A 121 1.42 12.19 13.57
C TRP A 121 1.12 10.77 13.05
N ILE A 122 1.36 9.74 13.87
CA ILE A 122 0.97 8.36 13.55
C ILE A 122 -0.56 8.24 13.43
N GLY A 123 -1.31 8.83 14.36
CA GLY A 123 -2.78 8.83 14.33
C GLY A 123 -3.36 9.50 13.08
N GLU A 124 -2.78 10.62 12.63
CA GLU A 124 -3.16 11.29 11.38
C GLU A 124 -2.91 10.38 10.16
N ALA A 125 -1.79 9.65 10.13
CA ALA A 125 -1.51 8.68 9.08
C ALA A 125 -2.55 7.53 9.07
N SER A 126 -2.91 7.00 10.25
CA SER A 126 -3.97 5.99 10.39
C SER A 126 -5.32 6.49 9.88
N ALA A 127 -5.70 7.74 10.19
CA ALA A 127 -6.94 8.34 9.70
C ALA A 127 -6.94 8.53 8.18
N ASN A 128 -5.81 8.96 7.59
CA ASN A 128 -5.70 9.09 6.14
C ASN A 128 -5.69 7.73 5.42
N ARG A 129 -5.06 6.71 6.02
CA ARG A 129 -5.11 5.33 5.53
C ARG A 129 -6.55 4.80 5.50
N ARG A 130 -7.32 5.10 6.54
CA ARG A 130 -8.76 4.80 6.60
C ARG A 130 -9.51 5.42 5.41
N ARG A 131 -9.38 6.74 5.20
CA ARG A 131 -10.01 7.43 4.06
C ARG A 131 -9.61 6.88 2.70
N LEU A 132 -8.34 6.51 2.54
CA LEU A 132 -7.84 5.89 1.31
C LEU A 132 -8.55 4.56 1.03
N LEU A 133 -8.69 3.71 2.05
CA LEU A 133 -9.43 2.46 1.94
C LEU A 133 -10.92 2.72 1.73
N GLU A 134 -11.46 3.77 2.34
CA GLU A 134 -12.86 4.14 2.19
C GLU A 134 -13.26 4.52 0.76
N THR A 135 -12.30 5.03 0.00
CA THR A 135 -12.49 5.38 -1.40
C THR A 135 -12.30 4.17 -2.32
N ALA A 136 -11.52 3.17 -1.88
CA ALA A 136 -11.15 2.03 -2.70
C ALA A 136 -12.18 0.88 -2.66
N TYR A 137 -13.00 0.80 -1.61
CA TYR A 137 -13.95 -0.27 -1.37
C TYR A 137 -15.36 0.28 -1.10
N GLU A 138 -16.40 -0.41 -1.58
CA GLU A 138 -17.80 0.06 -1.47
C GLU A 138 -18.31 0.10 -0.02
N ASP A 139 -17.95 -0.88 0.81
CA ASP A 139 -18.24 -0.92 2.25
C ASP A 139 -16.97 -1.20 3.08
N PRO A 140 -16.17 -0.17 3.36
CA PRO A 140 -14.88 -0.28 4.04
C PRO A 140 -15.02 -0.58 5.53
N GLY A 141 -16.11 -0.12 6.15
CA GLY A 141 -16.41 -0.35 7.57
C GLY A 141 -16.74 -1.82 7.85
N ALA A 142 -17.29 -2.52 6.86
CA ALA A 142 -17.52 -3.95 6.93
C ALA A 142 -16.26 -4.80 6.64
N LEU A 143 -15.15 -4.22 6.14
CA LEU A 143 -13.97 -5.01 5.79
C LEU A 143 -13.25 -5.55 7.02
N GLN A 144 -13.03 -6.86 7.00
CA GLN A 144 -12.25 -7.60 7.99
C GLN A 144 -10.94 -8.06 7.37
N ARG A 145 -9.89 -8.06 8.19
CA ARG A 145 -8.55 -8.53 7.85
C ARG A 145 -8.31 -9.87 8.52
N LEU A 146 -8.14 -10.92 7.72
CA LEU A 146 -7.70 -12.23 8.18
C LEU A 146 -6.20 -12.34 7.95
N ARG A 147 -5.42 -12.47 9.02
CA ARG A 147 -4.00 -12.82 8.96
C ARG A 147 -3.86 -14.31 9.17
N VAL A 148 -3.49 -15.01 8.10
CA VAL A 148 -3.39 -16.46 8.02
C VAL A 148 -1.91 -16.83 8.02
N HIS A 149 -1.45 -17.55 9.04
CA HIS A 149 -0.10 -18.11 9.05
C HIS A 149 -0.05 -19.33 8.14
N VAL A 150 0.87 -19.30 7.17
CA VAL A 150 0.95 -20.32 6.12
C VAL A 150 2.36 -20.91 6.01
N PRO A 151 2.50 -22.24 5.84
CA PRO A 151 3.78 -22.83 5.48
C PRO A 151 4.12 -22.51 4.02
N ASP A 152 5.41 -22.36 3.72
CA ASP A 152 5.89 -22.14 2.34
C ASP A 152 6.03 -23.49 1.60
N ARG A 153 4.90 -23.99 1.09
CA ARG A 153 4.85 -25.22 0.30
C ARG A 153 3.85 -25.12 -0.85
N PRO A 154 4.06 -25.83 -1.96
CA PRO A 154 3.14 -25.83 -3.09
C PRO A 154 1.70 -26.16 -2.68
N GLY A 155 0.74 -25.43 -3.25
CA GLY A 155 -0.69 -25.69 -3.09
C GLY A 155 -1.36 -24.99 -1.90
N VAL A 156 -0.63 -24.36 -0.97
CA VAL A 156 -1.24 -23.70 0.20
C VAL A 156 -2.17 -22.56 -0.20
N ILE A 157 -1.70 -21.64 -1.05
CA ILE A 157 -2.52 -20.50 -1.51
C ILE A 157 -3.73 -20.99 -2.33
N ALA A 158 -3.53 -22.01 -3.17
CA ALA A 158 -4.62 -22.62 -3.93
C ALA A 158 -5.65 -23.26 -3.00
N GLY A 159 -5.22 -23.93 -1.93
CA GLY A 159 -6.10 -24.53 -0.92
C GLY A 159 -6.93 -23.47 -0.20
N ILE A 160 -6.30 -22.36 0.23
CA ILE A 160 -7.01 -21.22 0.83
C ILE A 160 -8.06 -20.66 -0.13
N ALA A 161 -7.67 -20.37 -1.38
CA ALA A 161 -8.59 -19.82 -2.37
C ALA A 161 -9.75 -20.78 -2.70
N GLN A 162 -9.47 -22.08 -2.80
CA GLN A 162 -10.49 -23.11 -3.02
C GLN A 162 -11.45 -23.22 -1.85
N ALA A 163 -10.95 -23.17 -0.61
CA ALA A 163 -11.74 -23.24 0.61
C ALA A 163 -12.76 -22.09 0.69
N LEU A 164 -12.28 -20.85 0.48
CA LEU A 164 -13.13 -19.67 0.49
C LEU A 164 -14.10 -19.67 -0.69
N GLY A 165 -13.63 -20.06 -1.87
CA GLY A 165 -14.46 -20.15 -3.08
C GLY A 165 -15.59 -21.18 -2.99
N ALA A 166 -15.35 -22.33 -2.34
CA ALA A 166 -16.37 -23.37 -2.14
C ALA A 166 -17.56 -22.85 -1.32
N GLU A 167 -17.30 -21.97 -0.36
CA GLU A 167 -18.30 -21.35 0.51
C GLU A 167 -18.82 -20.01 -0.03
N ARG A 168 -18.39 -19.64 -1.26
CA ARG A 168 -18.75 -18.40 -1.98
C ARG A 168 -18.32 -17.12 -1.26
N ILE A 169 -17.22 -17.18 -0.52
CA ILE A 169 -16.65 -16.03 0.18
C ILE A 169 -15.74 -15.27 -0.80
N ASN A 170 -16.04 -13.99 -1.03
CA ASN A 170 -15.24 -13.14 -1.90
C ASN A 170 -13.98 -12.62 -1.18
N ILE A 171 -12.84 -12.66 -1.87
CA ILE A 171 -11.59 -12.03 -1.43
C ILE A 171 -11.55 -10.62 -2.02
N ALA A 172 -11.70 -9.59 -1.18
CA ALA A 172 -11.67 -8.20 -1.61
C ALA A 172 -10.25 -7.74 -1.96
N ASP A 173 -9.26 -8.22 -1.21
CA ASP A 173 -7.84 -7.95 -1.42
C ASP A 173 -7.00 -9.06 -0.78
N PHE A 174 -5.76 -9.19 -1.22
CA PHE A 174 -4.84 -10.20 -0.74
C PHE A 174 -3.41 -9.70 -0.77
N ASP A 175 -2.66 -9.95 0.31
CA ASP A 175 -1.23 -9.68 0.40
C ASP A 175 -0.48 -10.89 0.98
N LEU A 176 0.75 -11.11 0.55
CA LEU A 176 1.61 -12.20 1.02
C LEU A 176 2.93 -11.65 1.52
N GLN A 177 3.16 -11.80 2.82
CA GLN A 177 4.44 -11.51 3.45
C GLN A 177 5.22 -12.81 3.65
N HIS A 178 6.23 -13.03 2.80
CA HIS A 178 7.14 -14.17 2.94
C HIS A 178 8.25 -13.86 3.96
N LEU A 179 8.38 -14.71 4.98
CA LEU A 179 9.43 -14.59 5.99
C LEU A 179 10.66 -15.40 5.58
N SER A 180 10.49 -16.72 5.45
CA SER A 180 11.50 -17.65 4.93
C SER A 180 10.87 -18.99 4.58
N SER A 181 11.58 -19.85 3.87
CA SER A 181 11.13 -21.22 3.58
C SER A 181 10.87 -22.06 4.84
N GLU A 182 11.65 -21.84 5.91
CA GLU A 182 11.52 -22.57 7.19
C GLU A 182 10.38 -22.06 8.07
N ARG A 183 10.11 -20.74 8.03
CA ARG A 183 9.10 -20.08 8.87
C ARG A 183 7.78 -19.82 8.13
N GLY A 184 7.73 -20.13 6.85
CA GLY A 184 6.59 -19.84 5.99
C GLY A 184 6.39 -18.33 5.79
N GLY A 185 5.13 -17.92 5.85
CA GLY A 185 4.73 -16.54 5.70
C GLY A 185 3.39 -16.23 6.35
N THR A 186 2.96 -14.99 6.16
CA THR A 186 1.63 -14.54 6.54
C THR A 186 0.90 -14.10 5.29
N VAL A 187 -0.26 -14.70 5.08
CA VAL A 187 -1.23 -14.29 4.08
C VAL A 187 -2.23 -13.35 4.75
N THR A 188 -2.37 -12.14 4.23
CA THR A 188 -3.41 -11.22 4.65
C THR A 188 -4.53 -11.24 3.62
N ILE A 189 -5.75 -11.56 4.04
CA ILE A 189 -6.94 -11.60 3.20
C ILE A 189 -7.93 -10.55 3.71
N LEU A 190 -8.44 -9.72 2.82
CA LEU A 190 -9.54 -8.82 3.14
C LEU A 190 -10.86 -9.45 2.70
N VAL A 191 -11.81 -9.56 3.64
CA VAL A 191 -13.14 -10.11 3.42
C VAL A 191 -14.17 -9.07 3.86
N ALA A 192 -15.20 -8.84 3.06
CA ALA A 192 -16.27 -7.91 3.40
C ALA A 192 -17.31 -8.61 4.29
N GLY A 193 -17.68 -7.94 5.39
CA GLY A 193 -18.66 -8.43 6.37
C GLY A 193 -18.02 -9.22 7.51
N GLU A 194 -18.42 -8.90 8.74
CA GLU A 194 -17.95 -9.59 9.95
C GLU A 194 -18.31 -11.07 9.96
N GLN A 195 -19.54 -11.41 9.55
CA GLN A 195 -20.03 -12.80 9.51
C GLN A 195 -19.27 -13.65 8.48
N GLU A 196 -19.04 -13.10 7.28
CA GLU A 196 -18.28 -13.79 6.23
C GLU A 196 -16.82 -13.98 6.63
N ALA A 197 -16.22 -13.00 7.31
CA ALA A 197 -14.86 -13.11 7.83
C ALA A 197 -14.72 -14.13 8.95
N ALA A 198 -15.68 -14.20 9.87
CA ALA A 198 -15.71 -15.21 10.93
C ALA A 198 -15.83 -16.61 10.33
N ARG A 199 -16.74 -16.80 9.36
CA ARG A 199 -16.89 -18.07 8.64
C ARG A 199 -15.63 -18.44 7.86
N ALA A 200 -15.00 -17.48 7.20
CA ALA A 200 -13.73 -17.67 6.51
C ALA A 200 -12.61 -18.13 7.47
N ALA A 201 -12.54 -17.54 8.66
CA ALA A 201 -11.59 -17.96 9.69
C ALA A 201 -11.86 -19.41 10.14
N GLU A 202 -13.10 -19.76 10.46
CA GLU A 202 -13.48 -21.12 10.85
C GLU A 202 -13.09 -22.18 9.80
N ILE A 203 -13.33 -21.89 8.50
CA ILE A 203 -12.97 -22.78 7.39
C ILE A 203 -11.46 -22.99 7.33
N LEU A 204 -10.69 -21.92 7.48
CA LEU A 204 -9.23 -21.97 7.38
C LEU A 204 -8.59 -22.62 8.62
N GLU A 205 -9.15 -22.38 9.81
CA GLU A 205 -8.75 -23.05 11.05
C GLU A 205 -9.04 -24.55 11.00
N ALA A 206 -10.19 -24.95 10.43
CA ALA A 206 -10.52 -26.36 10.21
C ALA A 206 -9.52 -27.07 9.26
N GLN A 207 -8.81 -26.32 8.41
CA GLN A 207 -7.72 -26.83 7.57
C GLN A 207 -6.35 -26.81 8.26
N GLY A 208 -6.29 -26.36 9.51
CA GLY A 208 -5.08 -26.33 10.34
C GLY A 208 -4.26 -25.04 10.20
N TYR A 209 -4.80 -23.98 9.61
CA TYR A 209 -4.12 -22.67 9.58
C TYR A 209 -4.37 -21.91 10.88
N GLY A 210 -3.36 -21.16 11.34
CA GLY A 210 -3.57 -20.17 12.41
C GLY A 210 -4.12 -18.87 11.81
N VAL A 211 -5.29 -18.44 12.26
CA VAL A 211 -5.97 -17.25 11.73
C VAL A 211 -6.17 -16.23 12.83
N VAL A 212 -5.89 -14.96 12.53
CA VAL A 212 -6.26 -13.83 13.38
C VAL A 212 -7.14 -12.89 12.57
N VAL A 213 -8.36 -12.65 13.04
CA VAL A 213 -9.30 -11.71 12.44
C VAL A 213 -9.26 -10.39 13.20
N ALA A 214 -9.22 -9.28 12.47
CA ALA A 214 -9.38 -7.94 13.02
C ALA A 214 -10.07 -7.04 12.00
N PRO A 215 -10.85 -6.04 12.44
CA PRO A 215 -11.41 -5.07 11.52
C PRO A 215 -10.29 -4.33 10.78
N VAL A 216 -10.52 -4.01 9.50
CA VAL A 216 -9.56 -3.21 8.72
C VAL A 216 -9.46 -1.80 9.28
N LEU A 217 -10.60 -1.27 9.72
CA LEU A 217 -10.76 0.02 10.38
C LEU A 217 -11.17 -0.24 11.83
N GLU A 218 -10.30 0.03 12.80
CA GLU A 218 -10.70 -0.05 14.21
C GLU A 218 -11.78 1.01 14.50
N GLU A 219 -12.85 0.60 15.19
CA GLU A 219 -13.78 1.53 15.82
C GLU A 219 -12.99 2.35 16.84
N SER A 220 -12.97 3.66 16.64
CA SER A 220 -12.27 4.64 17.49
C SER A 220 -12.90 4.79 18.85
#